data_AF-A0A256ZKV6-F1
#
_entry.id   AF-A0A256ZKV6-F1
#
_cell.length_a   1.000
_cell.length_b   1.000
_cell.length_c   1.000
_cell.angle_alpha   90.00
_cell.angle_beta   90.00
_cell.angle_gamma   90.00
#
_symmetry.space_group_name_H-M   'P 1'
#
loop_
_entity.id
_entity.type
_entity.pdbx_description
1 polymer ?
#
loop_
_entity_poly.entity_id
_entity_poly.type
_entity_poly.pdbx_seq_one_letter_code
_entity_poly.pdbx_strand_id
1 'polypeptide(L)'
;MKMDSCSHEIRVSRGMRMLCFDCTKCLGKGMLSSTKCLGKTLPVLFKNKVDVIRYQKEHYTRTYDREQLEPVYGFVDLLNKLSSKKPWVNVCDCKREHREWKDFLENLVTRELFDDPVGALEQLRTLRKQYNKKSVLQRYPPDCVKSYHRLLDNLTHSLEETRLIRDGSEKIQSVLQPSFIPSLISFKKPPEARAIKRYRVLDSQVTLLENSMGRFYFLKPSELSLSMHEVKTLNDLRDAASERYVFELIEPIDARDYFRKLGGELLSKLDVDVDVRKLSEIFMRYTAGYGMLEILFHDPKVRDVYVDSPPEVTPVYVDHESYGICTTNIRLSEEDLERISSKFRSIGGRPFDEANPVMDMELQDIGVRVAGVREPSTFDGIAFAFRKRRNMPWTLPKLVSEGMFSPKSAAILRFWFWERSGGLRQKHFLRL
;
A
#
# COMPACT_ATOMS: atom_id res chain seq x y z
N MET A 1 -21.03 25.69 -5.65
CA MET A 1 -19.64 26.22 -5.62
C MET A 1 -18.73 25.11 -5.12
N LYS A 2 -17.84 24.54 -5.95
CA LYS A 2 -16.85 23.56 -5.48
C LYS A 2 -15.83 24.30 -4.62
N MET A 3 -15.78 24.02 -3.32
CA MET A 3 -14.75 24.53 -2.43
C MET A 3 -13.39 24.00 -2.90
N ASP A 4 -12.42 24.89 -3.06
CA ASP A 4 -11.06 24.53 -3.48
C ASP A 4 -10.22 23.92 -2.33
N SER A 5 -10.84 23.56 -1.21
CA SER A 5 -10.16 22.90 -0.09
C SER A 5 -10.17 21.39 -0.29
N CYS A 6 -8.99 20.84 -0.58
CA CYS A 6 -8.77 19.40 -0.49
C CYS A 6 -8.54 19.08 1.00
N SER A 7 -9.44 18.28 1.59
CA SER A 7 -9.28 17.80 2.96
C SER A 7 -8.13 16.80 3.02
N HIS A 8 -7.34 16.90 4.07
CA HIS A 8 -6.27 15.96 4.36
C HIS A 8 -6.27 15.62 5.84
N GLU A 9 -5.80 14.43 6.14
CA GLU A 9 -5.58 13.94 7.49
C GLU A 9 -4.23 13.23 7.57
N ILE A 10 -3.57 13.34 8.71
CA ILE A 10 -2.37 12.56 9.01
C ILE A 10 -2.81 11.45 9.94
N ARG A 11 -2.82 10.23 9.42
CA ARG A 11 -3.01 9.02 10.22
C ARG A 11 -1.65 8.58 10.74
N VAL A 12 -1.60 8.27 12.04
CA VAL A 12 -0.40 7.73 12.67
C VAL A 12 -0.76 6.35 13.20
N SER A 13 -0.32 5.32 12.50
CA SER A 13 -0.23 3.95 13.04
C SER A 13 1.20 3.80 13.57
N ARG A 14 1.46 3.23 14.77
CA ARG A 14 2.60 3.54 15.68
C ARG A 14 3.99 3.05 15.20
N GLY A 15 4.35 3.45 13.98
CA GLY A 15 5.63 3.28 13.28
C GLY A 15 5.61 3.90 11.87
N MET A 16 4.45 4.27 11.35
CA MET A 16 4.24 4.87 10.02
C MET A 16 3.30 6.08 10.09
N ARG A 17 3.73 7.20 9.52
CA ARG A 17 2.88 8.38 9.34
C ARG A 17 2.35 8.40 7.91
N MET A 18 1.04 8.38 7.75
CA MET A 18 0.39 8.42 6.45
C MET A 18 -0.36 9.74 6.27
N LEU A 19 -0.08 10.44 5.18
CA LEU A 19 -0.83 11.62 4.77
C LEU A 19 -1.89 11.22 3.74
N CYS A 20 -3.15 11.26 4.14
CA CYS A 20 -4.28 10.91 3.29
C CYS A 20 -5.00 12.17 2.81
N PHE A 21 -5.11 12.32 1.50
CA PHE A 21 -5.89 13.37 0.84
C PHE A 21 -7.19 12.80 0.29
N ASP A 22 -8.31 13.37 0.71
CA ASP A 22 -9.59 13.15 0.04
C ASP A 22 -9.73 14.17 -1.10
N CYS A 23 -9.56 13.66 -2.32
CA CYS A 23 -9.62 14.45 -3.55
C CYS A 23 -10.98 14.34 -4.26
N THR A 24 -11.99 13.69 -3.67
CA THR A 24 -13.30 13.46 -4.31
C THR A 24 -14.00 14.75 -4.71
N LYS A 25 -13.91 15.79 -3.88
CA LYS A 25 -14.56 17.10 -4.10
C LYS A 25 -13.64 18.15 -4.73
N CYS A 26 -12.35 17.84 -4.90
CA CYS A 26 -11.36 18.82 -5.35
C CYS A 26 -11.20 18.85 -6.88
N LEU A 27 -10.72 19.98 -7.41
CA LEU A 27 -10.39 20.13 -8.84
C LEU A 27 -8.99 19.59 -9.20
N GLY A 28 -8.18 19.21 -8.19
CA GLY A 28 -6.83 18.68 -8.40
C GLY A 28 -6.85 17.28 -9.02
N LYS A 29 -5.75 16.87 -9.66
CA LYS A 29 -5.65 15.53 -10.29
C LYS A 29 -5.46 14.39 -9.27
N GLY A 30 -5.23 14.70 -8.00
CA GLY A 30 -4.94 13.71 -6.95
C GLY A 30 -3.60 13.02 -7.16
N MET A 31 -2.57 13.75 -7.62
CA MET A 31 -1.30 13.16 -8.02
C MET A 31 -0.16 14.16 -7.76
N LEU A 32 0.97 13.71 -7.21
CA LEU A 32 2.11 14.57 -6.86
C LEU A 32 2.71 15.31 -8.05
N SER A 33 2.62 14.76 -9.26
CA SER A 33 3.11 15.43 -10.46
C SER A 33 2.21 16.56 -10.95
N SER A 34 1.01 16.75 -10.37
CA SER A 34 0.19 17.92 -10.64
C SER A 34 0.62 19.08 -9.74
N THR A 35 0.96 20.23 -10.32
CA THR A 35 1.36 21.46 -9.60
C THR A 35 0.41 21.80 -8.45
N LYS A 36 -0.91 21.82 -8.70
CA LYS A 36 -1.93 22.10 -7.67
C LYS A 36 -1.90 21.12 -6.49
N CYS A 37 -1.63 19.84 -6.75
CA CYS A 37 -1.56 18.82 -5.70
C CYS A 37 -0.23 18.90 -4.96
N LEU A 38 0.88 19.08 -5.67
CA LEU A 38 2.19 19.31 -5.08
C LEU A 38 2.18 20.52 -4.15
N GLY A 39 1.57 21.63 -4.58
CA GLY A 39 1.54 22.86 -3.80
C GLY A 39 0.69 22.79 -2.54
N LYS A 40 -0.33 21.92 -2.50
CA LYS A 40 -1.04 21.60 -1.27
C LYS A 40 -0.29 20.60 -0.38
N THR A 41 0.63 19.83 -0.95
CA THR A 41 1.34 18.75 -0.25
C THR A 41 2.63 19.25 0.41
N LEU A 42 3.43 20.06 -0.28
CA LEU A 42 4.70 20.58 0.23
C LEU A 42 4.57 21.31 1.58
N PRO A 43 3.58 22.18 1.83
CA PRO A 43 3.43 22.84 3.14
C PRO A 43 3.16 21.85 4.28
N VAL A 44 2.46 20.75 4.00
CA VAL A 44 2.18 19.70 5.00
C VAL A 44 3.45 18.90 5.29
N LEU A 45 4.19 18.51 4.24
CA LEU A 45 5.46 17.78 4.36
C LEU A 45 6.57 18.58 5.03
N PHE A 46 6.56 19.90 4.83
CA PHE A 46 7.50 20.82 5.47
C PHE A 46 7.36 20.84 6.99
N LYS A 47 6.12 20.69 7.49
CA LYS A 47 5.83 20.66 8.94
C LYS A 47 5.88 19.24 9.51
N ASN A 48 5.53 18.25 8.70
CA ASN A 48 5.34 16.87 9.14
C ASN A 48 6.04 15.91 8.19
N LYS A 49 7.05 15.20 8.69
CA LYS A 49 7.62 14.06 7.97
C LYS A 49 6.63 12.89 8.02
N VAL A 50 6.28 12.39 6.85
CA VAL A 50 5.39 11.24 6.61
C VAL A 50 6.06 10.16 5.77
N ASP A 51 5.65 8.92 5.94
CA ASP A 51 6.22 7.75 5.26
C ASP A 51 5.47 7.40 3.99
N VAL A 52 4.17 7.69 3.95
CA VAL A 52 3.28 7.37 2.83
C VAL A 52 2.36 8.56 2.54
N ILE A 53 2.11 8.82 1.25
CA ILE A 53 1.06 9.74 0.82
C ILE A 53 0.02 8.97 0.03
N ARG A 54 -1.27 9.16 0.36
CA ARG A 54 -2.40 8.60 -0.37
C ARG A 54 -3.29 9.72 -0.90
N TYR A 55 -3.58 9.68 -2.20
CA TYR A 55 -4.64 10.49 -2.80
C TYR A 55 -5.78 9.59 -3.18
N GLN A 56 -6.93 9.76 -2.54
CA GLN A 56 -8.16 9.10 -2.93
C GLN A 56 -8.92 10.02 -3.87
N LYS A 57 -9.06 9.62 -5.13
CA LYS A 57 -9.82 10.38 -6.12
C LYS A 57 -10.73 9.43 -6.89
N GLU A 58 -12.02 9.79 -6.92
CA GLU A 58 -13.06 8.94 -7.52
C GLU A 58 -12.99 7.53 -6.91
N HIS A 59 -12.79 6.51 -7.73
CA HIS A 59 -12.80 5.11 -7.33
C HIS A 59 -11.39 4.53 -7.14
N TYR A 60 -10.34 5.36 -7.18
CA TYR A 60 -8.95 4.92 -7.11
C TYR A 60 -8.19 5.63 -5.99
N THR A 61 -7.20 4.90 -5.47
CA THR A 61 -6.21 5.41 -4.52
C THR A 61 -4.84 5.41 -5.20
N ARG A 62 -4.17 6.57 -5.19
CA ARG A 62 -2.77 6.70 -5.58
C ARG A 62 -1.91 6.76 -4.33
N THR A 63 -0.99 5.82 -4.20
CA THR A 63 -0.09 5.72 -3.06
C THR A 63 1.35 6.02 -3.47
N TYR A 64 2.05 6.77 -2.64
CA TYR A 64 3.48 7.06 -2.72
C TYR A 64 4.17 6.59 -1.44
N ASP A 65 5.17 5.74 -1.55
CA ASP A 65 5.95 5.24 -0.41
C ASP A 65 7.20 6.10 -0.11
N ARG A 66 7.92 5.76 0.97
CA ARG A 66 9.08 6.50 1.44
C ARG A 66 10.17 6.67 0.37
N GLU A 67 10.38 5.66 -0.48
CA GLU A 67 11.41 5.73 -1.53
C GLU A 67 10.96 6.67 -2.66
N GLN A 68 9.69 6.61 -3.05
CA GLN A 68 9.11 7.49 -4.06
C GLN A 68 9.08 8.96 -3.61
N LEU A 69 8.98 9.20 -2.29
CA LEU A 69 8.98 10.54 -1.71
C LEU A 69 10.38 11.14 -1.52
N GLU A 70 11.46 10.37 -1.72
CA GLU A 70 12.85 10.86 -1.53
C GLU A 70 13.17 12.13 -2.33
N PRO A 71 12.81 12.26 -3.62
CA PRO A 71 13.02 13.51 -4.36
C PRO A 71 12.29 14.71 -3.77
N VAL A 72 11.09 14.49 -3.23
CA VAL A 72 10.25 15.53 -2.61
C VAL A 72 10.88 15.98 -1.29
N TYR A 73 11.36 15.04 -0.47
CA TYR A 73 12.04 15.37 0.78
C TYR A 73 13.35 16.09 0.56
N GLY A 74 14.13 15.73 -0.46
CA GLY A 74 15.33 16.49 -0.84
C GLY A 74 15.02 17.96 -1.15
N PHE A 75 13.87 18.24 -1.76
CA PHE A 75 13.39 19.60 -2.00
C PHE A 75 12.90 20.29 -0.71
N VAL A 76 12.13 19.60 0.13
CA VAL A 76 11.68 20.12 1.44
C VAL A 76 12.87 20.46 2.36
N ASP A 77 13.92 19.65 2.36
CA ASP A 77 15.16 19.91 3.11
C ASP A 77 15.88 21.17 2.61
N LEU A 78 15.86 21.43 1.29
CA LEU A 78 16.36 22.68 0.73
C LEU A 78 15.50 23.87 1.21
N LEU A 79 14.18 23.77 1.16
CA LEU A 79 13.29 24.84 1.66
C LEU A 79 13.53 25.14 3.14
N ASN A 80 13.78 24.10 3.96
CA ASN A 80 14.13 24.25 5.37
C ASN A 80 15.48 24.98 5.55
N LYS A 81 16.49 24.63 4.74
CA LYS A 81 17.79 25.32 4.73
C LYS A 81 17.67 26.79 4.31
N LEU A 82 16.83 27.10 3.33
CA LEU A 82 16.58 28.47 2.88
C LEU A 82 15.82 29.29 3.92
N SER A 83 14.77 28.72 4.50
CA SER A 83 13.94 29.38 5.53
C SER A 83 14.70 29.66 6.83
N SER A 84 15.67 28.81 7.18
CA SER A 84 16.52 28.99 8.37
C SER A 84 17.64 30.00 8.14
N LYS A 85 18.37 29.90 7.01
CA LYS A 85 19.48 30.82 6.70
C LYS A 85 19.02 32.22 6.31
N LYS A 86 17.81 32.36 5.76
CA LYS A 86 17.22 33.60 5.23
C LYS A 86 18.25 34.45 4.46
N PRO A 87 18.88 33.90 3.40
CA PRO A 87 19.98 34.56 2.70
C PRO A 87 19.63 35.97 2.18
N TRP A 88 18.35 36.27 1.98
CA TRP A 88 17.84 37.58 1.56
C TRP A 88 17.92 38.67 2.64
N VAL A 89 18.10 38.33 3.93
CA VAL A 89 18.14 39.32 5.03
C VAL A 89 19.38 40.22 4.95
N ASN A 90 20.49 39.70 4.44
CA ASN A 90 21.77 40.42 4.35
C ASN A 90 22.04 41.01 2.94
N VAL A 91 21.03 41.06 2.07
CA VAL A 91 21.16 41.71 0.76
C VAL A 91 21.41 43.20 1.00
N CYS A 92 22.51 43.72 0.45
CA CYS A 92 22.99 45.07 0.76
C CYS A 92 21.90 46.13 0.50
N ASP A 93 21.51 46.87 1.54
CA ASP A 93 20.59 48.01 1.48
C ASP A 93 21.29 49.26 0.93
N CYS A 94 21.61 49.26 -0.36
CA CYS A 94 22.22 50.40 -1.03
C CYS A 94 21.11 51.43 -1.33
N LYS A 95 20.79 52.25 -0.31
CA LYS A 95 19.88 53.41 -0.30
C LYS A 95 18.63 53.35 -1.22
N ARG A 96 17.48 53.10 -0.60
CA ARG A 96 16.09 53.44 -0.99
C ARG A 96 15.37 52.69 -2.13
N GLU A 97 16.01 51.80 -2.89
CA GLU A 97 15.29 51.07 -3.98
C GLU A 97 15.23 49.53 -3.83
N HIS A 98 15.85 48.92 -2.82
CA HIS A 98 16.02 47.46 -2.74
C HIS A 98 14.92 46.66 -2.02
N ARG A 99 13.86 47.33 -1.53
CA ARG A 99 12.78 46.64 -0.80
C ARG A 99 12.14 45.55 -1.66
N GLU A 100 12.01 45.81 -2.97
CA GLU A 100 11.45 44.86 -3.93
C GLU A 100 12.27 43.57 -4.07
N TRP A 101 13.60 43.59 -3.91
CA TRP A 101 14.45 42.40 -4.06
C TRP A 101 14.29 41.45 -2.87
N LYS A 102 14.31 42.03 -1.67
CA LYS A 102 14.10 41.28 -0.43
C LYS A 102 12.69 40.72 -0.37
N ASP A 103 11.68 41.55 -0.64
CA ASP A 103 10.27 41.15 -0.63
C ASP A 103 10.00 40.08 -1.70
N PHE A 104 10.62 40.21 -2.88
CA PHE A 104 10.55 39.18 -3.93
C PHE A 104 11.14 37.85 -3.46
N LEU A 105 12.36 37.83 -2.93
CA LEU A 105 13.01 36.60 -2.48
C LEU A 105 12.28 35.96 -1.30
N GLU A 106 11.75 36.78 -0.40
CA GLU A 106 10.94 36.32 0.72
C GLU A 106 9.64 35.68 0.21
N ASN A 107 8.90 36.33 -0.69
CA ASN A 107 7.68 35.76 -1.29
C ASN A 107 8.00 34.49 -2.11
N LEU A 108 9.11 34.49 -2.85
CA LEU A 108 9.56 33.35 -3.62
C LEU A 108 9.75 32.12 -2.73
N VAL A 109 10.47 32.27 -1.61
CA VAL A 109 10.80 31.15 -0.74
C VAL A 109 9.63 30.75 0.15
N THR A 110 8.84 31.70 0.63
CA THR A 110 7.74 31.43 1.58
C THR A 110 6.43 31.03 0.91
N ARG A 111 6.25 31.35 -0.37
CA ARG A 111 4.99 31.11 -1.10
C ARG A 111 5.19 30.45 -2.45
N GLU A 112 5.91 31.08 -3.38
CA GLU A 112 5.95 30.62 -4.78
C GLU A 112 6.58 29.22 -4.92
N LEU A 113 7.70 28.95 -4.23
CA LEU A 113 8.34 27.64 -4.24
C LEU A 113 7.47 26.54 -3.61
N PHE A 114 6.55 26.91 -2.73
CA PHE A 114 5.59 25.95 -2.18
C PHE A 114 4.46 25.67 -3.17
N ASP A 115 3.95 26.66 -3.90
CA ASP A 115 2.81 26.50 -4.81
C ASP A 115 3.20 25.88 -6.15
N ASP A 116 4.24 26.43 -6.80
CA ASP A 116 4.78 25.96 -8.08
C ASP A 116 6.31 26.05 -8.11
N PRO A 117 7.03 24.99 -7.68
CA PRO A 117 8.49 24.94 -7.70
C PRO A 117 9.10 25.22 -9.08
N VAL A 118 8.46 24.75 -10.15
CA VAL A 118 8.99 24.87 -11.52
C VAL A 118 8.78 26.30 -12.02
N GLY A 119 7.57 26.84 -11.84
CA GLY A 119 7.27 28.23 -12.17
C GLY A 119 8.15 29.22 -11.42
N ALA A 120 8.39 29.00 -10.12
CA ALA A 120 9.29 29.80 -9.30
C ALA A 120 10.75 29.79 -9.83
N LEU A 121 11.23 28.64 -10.30
CA LEU A 121 12.55 28.54 -10.94
C LEU A 121 12.62 29.30 -12.27
N GLU A 122 11.55 29.28 -13.07
CA GLU A 122 11.49 30.06 -14.32
C GLU A 122 11.49 31.57 -14.05
N GLN A 123 10.80 32.02 -13.00
CA GLN A 123 10.85 33.40 -12.53
C GLN A 123 12.29 33.80 -12.15
N LEU A 124 13.00 32.95 -11.38
CA LEU A 124 14.40 33.16 -11.01
C LEU A 124 15.32 33.25 -12.24
N ARG A 125 15.18 32.32 -13.19
CA ARG A 125 15.97 32.32 -14.44
C ARG A 125 15.73 33.58 -15.27
N THR A 126 14.49 34.05 -15.30
CA THR A 126 14.11 35.29 -16.02
C THR A 126 14.73 36.51 -15.34
N LEU A 127 14.64 36.61 -14.02
CA LEU A 127 15.28 37.69 -13.26
C LEU A 127 16.80 37.67 -13.42
N ARG A 128 17.44 36.51 -13.33
CA ARG A 128 18.88 36.38 -13.59
C ARG A 128 19.28 36.94 -14.96
N LYS A 129 18.48 36.68 -16.00
CA LYS A 129 18.72 37.26 -17.34
C LYS A 129 18.50 38.78 -17.36
N GLN A 130 17.51 39.30 -16.65
CA GLN A 130 17.23 40.74 -16.58
C GLN A 130 18.36 41.52 -15.89
N TYR A 131 18.88 41.03 -14.77
CA TYR A 131 19.98 41.68 -14.03
C TYR A 131 21.34 41.62 -14.74
N ASN A 132 21.48 40.78 -15.77
CA ASN A 132 22.64 40.76 -16.66
C ASN A 132 22.60 41.83 -17.78
N LYS A 133 21.49 42.56 -17.94
CA LYS A 133 21.39 43.61 -18.96
C LYS A 133 22.18 44.86 -18.54
N LYS A 134 22.90 45.45 -19.51
CA LYS A 134 23.68 46.69 -19.31
C LYS A 134 22.86 47.85 -18.72
N SER A 135 21.58 47.96 -19.08
CA SER A 135 20.68 49.00 -18.56
C SER A 135 20.41 48.91 -17.06
N VAL A 136 20.46 47.70 -16.48
CA VAL A 136 20.24 47.48 -15.05
C VAL A 136 21.55 47.69 -14.27
N LEU A 137 22.68 47.27 -14.85
CA LEU A 137 24.02 47.48 -14.27
C LEU A 137 24.39 48.96 -14.13
N GLN A 138 23.82 49.84 -14.96
CA GLN A 138 24.01 51.29 -14.88
C GLN A 138 23.12 51.97 -13.84
N ARG A 139 22.02 51.32 -13.42
CA ARG A 139 21.00 51.89 -12.52
C ARG A 139 21.33 51.68 -11.04
N TYR A 140 22.09 50.63 -10.71
CA TYR A 140 22.39 50.23 -9.33
C TYR A 140 23.89 50.13 -9.08
N PRO A 141 24.37 50.25 -7.83
CA PRO A 141 25.80 50.11 -7.53
C PRO A 141 26.33 48.71 -7.90
N PRO A 142 27.52 48.61 -8.53
CA PRO A 142 28.00 47.36 -9.12
C PRO A 142 28.24 46.25 -8.10
N ASP A 143 28.66 46.57 -6.87
CA ASP A 143 28.89 45.57 -5.82
C ASP A 143 27.58 44.99 -5.27
N CYS A 144 26.51 45.81 -5.20
CA CYS A 144 25.19 45.39 -4.76
C CYS A 144 24.56 44.43 -5.79
N VAL A 145 24.66 44.76 -7.08
CA VAL A 145 24.18 43.88 -8.17
C VAL A 145 24.98 42.57 -8.22
N LYS A 146 26.32 42.62 -8.05
CA LYS A 146 27.15 41.41 -8.00
C LYS A 146 26.77 40.49 -6.83
N SER A 147 26.52 41.05 -5.65
CA SER A 147 26.09 40.27 -4.47
C SER A 147 24.73 39.61 -4.72
N TYR A 148 23.76 40.38 -5.23
CA TYR A 148 22.44 39.86 -5.54
C TYR A 148 22.47 38.80 -6.65
N HIS A 149 23.26 39.01 -7.70
CA HIS A 149 23.45 38.03 -8.77
C HIS A 149 24.04 36.72 -8.25
N ARG A 150 25.07 36.77 -7.38
CA ARG A 150 25.63 35.57 -6.74
C ARG A 150 24.57 34.82 -5.92
N LEU A 151 23.70 35.54 -5.21
CA LEU A 151 22.62 34.94 -4.45
C LEU A 151 21.59 34.27 -5.37
N LEU A 152 21.18 34.94 -6.46
CA LEU A 152 20.29 34.36 -7.47
C LEU A 152 20.91 33.11 -8.11
N ASP A 153 22.21 33.13 -8.43
CA ASP A 153 22.93 31.98 -8.98
C ASP A 153 22.96 30.81 -8.00
N ASN A 154 23.32 31.07 -6.74
CA ASN A 154 23.36 30.05 -5.70
C ASN A 154 21.97 29.43 -5.46
N LEU A 155 20.90 30.25 -5.43
CA LEU A 155 19.53 29.76 -5.29
C LEU A 155 19.11 28.93 -6.50
N THR A 156 19.35 29.42 -7.71
CA THR A 156 19.02 28.73 -8.97
C THR A 156 19.74 27.38 -9.02
N HIS A 157 21.04 27.36 -8.74
CA HIS A 157 21.84 26.14 -8.72
C HIS A 157 21.34 25.14 -7.67
N SER A 158 21.11 25.60 -6.43
CA SER A 158 20.60 24.74 -5.35
C SER A 158 19.26 24.10 -5.71
N LEU A 159 18.36 24.84 -6.37
CA LEU A 159 17.07 24.33 -6.84
C LEU A 159 17.25 23.31 -7.97
N GLU A 160 18.09 23.61 -8.96
CA GLU A 160 18.38 22.75 -10.11
C GLU A 160 19.06 21.42 -9.71
N GLU A 161 19.80 21.39 -8.60
CA GLU A 161 20.40 20.16 -8.07
C GLU A 161 19.39 19.21 -7.42
N THR A 162 18.22 19.71 -7.00
CA THR A 162 17.20 18.85 -6.38
C THR A 162 16.61 17.89 -7.41
N ARG A 163 16.44 16.62 -7.01
CA ARG A 163 15.85 15.58 -7.87
C ARG A 163 14.45 15.93 -8.34
N LEU A 164 13.63 16.56 -7.49
CA LEU A 164 12.27 17.00 -7.85
C LEU A 164 12.26 17.92 -9.07
N ILE A 165 13.19 18.88 -9.14
CA ILE A 165 13.32 19.84 -10.25
C ILE A 165 14.05 19.19 -11.43
N ARG A 166 15.21 18.58 -11.20
CA ARG A 166 16.07 18.02 -12.25
C ARG A 166 15.40 16.90 -13.03
N ASP A 167 14.80 15.98 -12.29
CA ASP A 167 14.22 14.77 -12.86
C ASP A 167 12.74 15.00 -13.22
N GLY A 168 12.11 16.03 -12.66
CA GLY A 168 10.71 16.39 -12.84
C GLY A 168 9.79 15.57 -11.95
N SER A 169 8.73 16.22 -11.44
CA SER A 169 7.73 15.55 -10.59
C SER A 169 7.01 14.41 -11.31
N GLU A 170 6.97 14.41 -12.64
CA GLU A 170 6.40 13.34 -13.48
C GLU A 170 7.10 11.98 -13.33
N LYS A 171 8.40 11.98 -12.97
CA LYS A 171 9.14 10.73 -12.74
C LYS A 171 8.83 10.09 -11.39
N ILE A 172 8.11 10.78 -10.50
CA ILE A 172 7.63 10.22 -9.23
C ILE A 172 6.44 9.31 -9.54
N GLN A 173 6.72 8.03 -9.75
CA GLN A 173 5.71 7.03 -10.05
C GLN A 173 4.87 6.73 -8.81
N SER A 174 3.55 6.76 -8.94
CA SER A 174 2.61 6.32 -7.92
C SER A 174 2.20 4.88 -8.15
N VAL A 175 1.83 4.16 -7.09
CA VAL A 175 1.03 2.94 -7.21
C VAL A 175 -0.45 3.33 -7.30
N LEU A 176 -1.11 3.02 -8.42
CA LEU A 176 -2.55 3.23 -8.61
C LEU A 176 -3.29 1.92 -8.31
N GLN A 177 -4.24 1.95 -7.38
CA GLN A 177 -5.05 0.79 -7.01
C GLN A 177 -6.53 1.18 -6.94
N PRO A 178 -7.47 0.26 -7.22
CA PRO A 178 -8.86 0.45 -6.87
C PRO A 178 -9.01 0.77 -5.37
N SER A 179 -9.86 1.73 -5.03
CA SER A 179 -10.05 2.20 -3.65
C SER A 179 -10.63 1.15 -2.70
N PHE A 180 -11.26 0.09 -3.24
CA PHE A 180 -11.73 -1.05 -2.45
C PHE A 180 -10.59 -1.99 -1.99
N ILE A 181 -9.36 -1.77 -2.44
CA ILE A 181 -8.16 -2.46 -1.97
C ILE A 181 -7.40 -1.51 -1.04
N PRO A 182 -7.66 -1.51 0.28
CA PRO A 182 -7.02 -0.57 1.18
C PRO A 182 -5.57 -0.98 1.48
N SER A 183 -5.22 -2.26 1.31
CA SER A 183 -3.86 -2.79 1.44
C SER A 183 -2.93 -2.43 0.25
N LEU A 184 -1.64 -2.21 0.53
CA LEU A 184 -0.65 -1.75 -0.45
C LEU A 184 0.02 -2.93 -1.17
N ILE A 185 0.22 -2.79 -2.49
CA ILE A 185 0.94 -3.77 -3.31
C ILE A 185 2.12 -3.10 -4.02
N SER A 186 3.36 -3.49 -3.66
CA SER A 186 4.57 -2.90 -4.24
C SER A 186 5.13 -3.73 -5.39
N PHE A 187 5.06 -3.23 -6.62
CA PHE A 187 5.61 -3.94 -7.78
C PHE A 187 7.10 -3.66 -8.04
N LYS A 188 7.78 -2.96 -7.13
CA LYS A 188 9.23 -2.75 -7.23
C LYS A 188 9.94 -4.07 -6.99
N LYS A 189 10.56 -4.60 -8.05
CA LYS A 189 11.35 -5.83 -7.94
C LYS A 189 12.60 -5.56 -7.10
N PRO A 190 13.02 -6.50 -6.24
CA PRO A 190 14.29 -6.39 -5.54
C PRO A 190 15.45 -6.29 -6.54
N PRO A 191 16.54 -5.58 -6.21
CA PRO A 191 17.73 -5.49 -7.05
C PRO A 191 18.24 -6.89 -7.41
N GLU A 192 18.62 -7.07 -8.67
CA GLU A 192 19.21 -8.33 -9.20
C GLU A 192 18.31 -9.57 -9.07
N ALA A 193 17.02 -9.40 -8.79
CA ALA A 193 16.09 -10.50 -8.62
C ALA A 193 15.77 -11.20 -9.94
N ARG A 194 15.96 -12.52 -9.96
CA ARG A 194 15.73 -13.39 -11.11
C ARG A 194 14.40 -14.11 -10.94
N ALA A 195 13.62 -14.22 -12.02
CA ALA A 195 12.36 -14.96 -11.96
C ALA A 195 12.62 -16.47 -12.02
N ILE A 196 12.21 -17.18 -10.97
CA ILE A 196 12.34 -18.63 -10.88
C ILE A 196 11.15 -19.29 -11.57
N LYS A 197 9.93 -18.89 -11.19
CA LYS A 197 8.70 -19.53 -11.65
C LYS A 197 7.56 -18.54 -11.70
N ARG A 198 6.65 -18.75 -12.64
CA ARG A 198 5.42 -17.99 -12.78
C ARG A 198 4.25 -18.96 -12.93
N TYR A 199 3.17 -18.73 -12.20
CA TYR A 199 1.96 -19.54 -12.27
C TYR A 199 0.74 -18.68 -11.90
N ARG A 200 -0.46 -19.26 -12.03
CA ARG A 200 -1.71 -18.61 -11.64
C ARG A 200 -2.28 -19.26 -10.39
N VAL A 201 -2.90 -18.45 -9.56
CA VAL A 201 -3.71 -18.86 -8.41
C VAL A 201 -5.02 -18.09 -8.53
N LEU A 202 -6.13 -18.81 -8.63
CA LEU A 202 -7.42 -18.23 -9.04
C LEU A 202 -7.25 -17.42 -10.35
N ASP A 203 -7.66 -16.17 -10.33
CA ASP A 203 -7.56 -15.17 -11.40
C ASP A 203 -6.26 -14.33 -11.34
N SER A 204 -5.41 -14.58 -10.35
CA SER A 204 -4.22 -13.78 -10.06
C SER A 204 -2.94 -14.45 -10.55
N GLN A 205 -1.93 -13.64 -10.87
CA GLN A 205 -0.62 -14.12 -11.31
C GLN A 205 0.39 -14.07 -10.16
N VAL A 206 1.09 -15.17 -9.96
CA VAL A 206 2.18 -15.29 -8.99
C VAL A 206 3.50 -15.42 -9.73
N THR A 207 4.50 -14.64 -9.34
CA THR A 207 5.88 -14.77 -9.80
C THR A 207 6.81 -14.95 -8.61
N LEU A 208 7.55 -16.05 -8.57
CA LEU A 208 8.59 -16.29 -7.58
C LEU A 208 9.90 -15.70 -8.09
N LEU A 209 10.55 -14.89 -7.25
CA LEU A 209 11.84 -14.28 -7.53
C LEU A 209 12.87 -14.70 -6.49
N GLU A 210 14.15 -14.67 -6.85
CA GLU A 210 15.27 -14.89 -5.92
C GLU A 210 16.44 -13.98 -6.25
N ASN A 211 17.13 -13.53 -5.20
CA ASN A 211 18.43 -12.88 -5.28
C ASN A 211 19.29 -13.31 -4.07
N SER A 212 20.45 -12.68 -3.89
CA SER A 212 21.35 -12.93 -2.76
C SER A 212 20.73 -12.67 -1.38
N MET A 213 19.67 -11.87 -1.29
CA MET A 213 18.99 -11.50 -0.04
C MET A 213 17.89 -12.49 0.37
N GLY A 214 17.42 -13.33 -0.56
CA GLY A 214 16.39 -14.32 -0.30
C GLY A 214 15.40 -14.49 -1.45
N ARG A 215 14.21 -14.97 -1.10
CA ARG A 215 13.16 -15.35 -2.05
C ARG A 215 11.92 -14.49 -1.86
N PHE A 216 11.24 -14.21 -2.96
CA PHE A 216 10.12 -13.30 -3.01
C PHE A 216 8.92 -13.89 -3.74
N TYR A 217 7.74 -13.64 -3.21
CA TYR A 217 6.46 -14.06 -3.76
C TYR A 217 5.71 -12.83 -4.27
N PHE A 218 5.78 -12.56 -5.58
CA PHE A 218 5.13 -11.40 -6.17
C PHE A 218 3.73 -11.77 -6.67
N LEU A 219 2.72 -11.25 -6.01
CA LEU A 219 1.31 -11.35 -6.39
C LEU A 219 0.91 -10.16 -7.27
N LYS A 220 0.33 -10.44 -8.43
CA LYS A 220 -0.39 -9.47 -9.26
C LYS A 220 -1.87 -9.87 -9.31
N PRO A 221 -2.73 -9.21 -8.51
CA PRO A 221 -4.17 -9.45 -8.54
C PRO A 221 -4.79 -9.05 -9.88
N SER A 222 -5.88 -9.70 -10.26
CA SER A 222 -6.64 -9.35 -11.47
C SER A 222 -7.33 -7.99 -11.32
N GLU A 223 -7.61 -7.60 -10.08
CA GLU A 223 -8.28 -6.37 -9.67
C GLU A 223 -7.52 -5.11 -10.13
N LEU A 224 -6.20 -5.21 -10.29
CA LEU A 224 -5.38 -4.11 -10.81
C LEU A 224 -5.48 -3.93 -12.33
N SER A 225 -6.12 -4.88 -13.01
CA SER A 225 -6.31 -4.87 -14.47
C SER A 225 -7.76 -4.55 -14.85
N LEU A 226 -8.60 -4.17 -13.88
CA LEU A 226 -9.98 -3.76 -14.10
C LEU A 226 -10.04 -2.39 -14.79
N SER A 227 -11.01 -2.26 -15.69
CA SER A 227 -11.38 -0.99 -16.31
C SER A 227 -11.98 -0.03 -15.27
N MET A 228 -11.97 1.26 -15.60
CA MET A 228 -12.59 2.30 -14.75
C MET A 228 -14.07 2.02 -14.49
N HIS A 229 -14.78 1.50 -15.49
CA HIS A 229 -16.18 1.13 -15.34
C HIS A 229 -16.37 -0.03 -14.35
N GLU A 230 -15.61 -1.13 -14.50
CA GLU A 230 -15.66 -2.26 -13.56
C GLU A 230 -15.33 -1.85 -12.12
N VAL A 231 -14.31 -1.00 -11.93
CA VAL A 231 -13.93 -0.49 -10.60
C VAL A 231 -15.01 0.38 -10.00
N LYS A 232 -15.65 1.24 -10.79
CA LYS A 232 -16.80 2.04 -10.34
C LYS A 232 -17.94 1.13 -9.90
N THR A 233 -18.34 0.19 -10.75
CA THR A 233 -19.41 -0.77 -10.45
C THR A 233 -19.17 -1.52 -9.15
N LEU A 234 -17.95 -2.01 -8.89
CA LEU A 234 -17.62 -2.69 -7.65
C LEU A 234 -17.72 -1.80 -6.40
N ASN A 235 -17.33 -0.53 -6.50
CA ASN A 235 -17.49 0.41 -5.39
C ASN A 235 -18.97 0.73 -5.15
N ASP A 236 -19.73 1.02 -6.20
CA ASP A 236 -21.16 1.30 -6.09
C ASP A 236 -21.92 0.11 -5.46
N LEU A 237 -21.55 -1.13 -5.82
CA LEU A 237 -22.09 -2.35 -5.21
C LEU A 237 -21.73 -2.49 -3.73
N ARG A 238 -20.49 -2.15 -3.36
CA ARG A 238 -20.04 -2.21 -1.97
C ARG A 238 -20.77 -1.19 -1.09
N ASP A 239 -20.97 0.01 -1.62
CA ASP A 239 -21.69 1.06 -0.92
C ASP A 239 -23.16 0.66 -0.72
N ALA A 240 -23.82 0.15 -1.78
CA ALA A 240 -25.19 -0.37 -1.71
C ALA A 240 -25.34 -1.58 -0.76
N ALA A 241 -24.32 -2.45 -0.67
CA ALA A 241 -24.32 -3.59 0.24
C ALA A 241 -24.15 -3.15 1.71
N SER A 242 -23.36 -2.11 1.95
CA SER A 242 -23.14 -1.55 3.28
C SER A 242 -24.41 -0.90 3.83
N GLU A 243 -25.18 -0.21 2.99
CA GLU A 243 -26.45 0.44 3.37
C GLU A 243 -27.57 -0.53 3.77
N ARG A 244 -27.52 -1.79 3.30
CA ARG A 244 -28.58 -2.78 3.53
C ARG A 244 -28.45 -3.57 4.84
N TYR A 245 -27.53 -3.22 5.74
CA TYR A 245 -27.29 -3.90 7.04
C TYR A 245 -27.21 -5.43 6.95
N VAL A 246 -26.68 -5.94 5.83
CA VAL A 246 -26.74 -7.36 5.48
C VAL A 246 -25.84 -8.22 6.39
N PHE A 247 -24.83 -7.63 7.00
CA PHE A 247 -23.81 -8.35 7.78
C PHE A 247 -24.31 -8.83 9.15
N GLU A 248 -25.35 -8.24 9.72
CA GLU A 248 -25.87 -8.62 11.04
C GLU A 248 -26.82 -9.83 10.98
N LEU A 249 -27.32 -10.17 9.79
CA LEU A 249 -28.39 -11.16 9.60
C LEU A 249 -27.92 -12.48 8.97
N ILE A 250 -26.67 -12.57 8.52
CA ILE A 250 -26.15 -13.75 7.82
C ILE A 250 -25.13 -14.47 8.68
N GLU A 251 -25.30 -15.79 8.82
CA GLU A 251 -24.26 -16.61 9.43
C GLU A 251 -22.95 -16.49 8.65
N PRO A 252 -21.81 -16.23 9.31
CA PRO A 252 -20.53 -15.98 8.63
C PRO A 252 -20.08 -17.05 7.64
N ILE A 253 -20.55 -18.30 7.81
CA ILE A 253 -20.28 -19.44 6.93
C ILE A 253 -21.01 -19.31 5.59
N ASP A 254 -22.24 -18.79 5.57
CA ASP A 254 -23.07 -18.65 4.38
C ASP A 254 -22.86 -17.30 3.68
N ALA A 255 -22.23 -16.33 4.36
CA ALA A 255 -21.98 -14.98 3.84
C ALA A 255 -21.30 -15.00 2.46
N ARG A 256 -20.34 -15.89 2.24
CA ARG A 256 -19.61 -15.96 0.95
C ARG A 256 -20.55 -16.27 -0.21
N ASP A 257 -21.37 -17.31 -0.07
CA ASP A 257 -22.29 -17.74 -1.12
C ASP A 257 -23.42 -16.74 -1.32
N TYR A 258 -23.88 -16.13 -0.22
CA TYR A 258 -24.86 -15.04 -0.28
C TYR A 258 -24.33 -13.84 -1.07
N PHE A 259 -23.16 -13.30 -0.70
CA PHE A 259 -22.61 -12.10 -1.35
C PHE A 259 -22.18 -12.37 -2.80
N ARG A 260 -21.77 -13.60 -3.13
CA ARG A 260 -21.55 -14.02 -4.51
C ARG A 260 -22.84 -13.96 -5.33
N LYS A 261 -23.95 -14.50 -4.79
CA LYS A 261 -25.27 -14.49 -5.46
C LYS A 261 -25.81 -13.07 -5.57
N LEU A 262 -25.79 -12.30 -4.47
CA LEU A 262 -26.21 -10.90 -4.43
C LEU A 262 -25.43 -10.06 -5.45
N GLY A 263 -24.10 -10.22 -5.50
CA GLY A 263 -23.26 -9.55 -6.49
C GLY A 263 -23.70 -9.89 -7.91
N GLY A 264 -23.96 -11.17 -8.20
CA GLY A 264 -24.44 -11.62 -9.51
C GLY A 264 -25.81 -11.05 -9.88
N GLU A 265 -26.74 -10.99 -8.93
CA GLU A 265 -28.08 -10.43 -9.12
C GLU A 265 -28.09 -8.91 -9.31
N LEU A 266 -27.22 -8.19 -8.59
CA LEU A 266 -27.10 -6.75 -8.73
C LEU A 266 -26.39 -6.38 -10.03
N LEU A 267 -25.34 -7.13 -10.39
CA LEU A 267 -24.62 -6.97 -11.66
C LEU A 267 -25.48 -7.29 -12.88
N SER A 268 -26.33 -8.32 -12.82
CA SER A 268 -27.20 -8.68 -13.95
C SER A 268 -28.33 -7.67 -14.21
N LYS A 269 -28.69 -6.86 -13.20
CA LYS A 269 -29.66 -5.75 -13.34
C LYS A 269 -29.03 -4.49 -13.92
N LEU A 270 -27.71 -4.39 -13.89
CA LEU A 270 -26.99 -3.29 -14.50
C LEU A 270 -26.86 -3.62 -16.00
N ASP A 271 -27.31 -2.70 -16.86
CA ASP A 271 -27.18 -2.81 -18.33
C ASP A 271 -25.72 -2.53 -18.74
N VAL A 272 -24.83 -3.44 -18.37
CA VAL A 272 -23.38 -3.25 -18.49
C VAL A 272 -22.75 -4.52 -19.08
N ASP A 273 -21.96 -4.34 -20.12
CA ASP A 273 -21.11 -5.39 -20.70
C ASP A 273 -19.89 -5.66 -19.81
N VAL A 274 -20.10 -6.47 -18.76
CA VAL A 274 -19.06 -6.91 -17.81
C VAL A 274 -19.09 -8.41 -17.59
N ASP A 275 -17.93 -8.98 -17.25
CA ASP A 275 -17.86 -10.36 -16.77
C ASP A 275 -18.45 -10.45 -15.35
N VAL A 276 -19.76 -10.72 -15.29
CA VAL A 276 -20.54 -10.82 -14.06
C VAL A 276 -19.91 -11.82 -13.09
N ARG A 277 -19.42 -12.97 -13.57
CA ARG A 277 -18.83 -13.99 -12.69
C ARG A 277 -17.55 -13.47 -12.04
N LYS A 278 -16.66 -12.89 -12.83
CA LYS A 278 -15.41 -12.31 -12.33
C LYS A 278 -15.66 -11.20 -11.32
N LEU A 279 -16.55 -10.25 -11.62
CA LEU A 279 -16.85 -9.15 -10.71
C LEU A 279 -17.56 -9.62 -9.44
N SER A 280 -18.47 -10.59 -9.52
CA SER A 280 -19.10 -11.18 -8.33
C SER A 280 -18.09 -11.84 -7.39
N GLU A 281 -17.10 -12.56 -7.93
CA GLU A 281 -16.03 -13.15 -7.12
C GLU A 281 -15.15 -12.08 -6.46
N ILE A 282 -14.80 -11.01 -7.18
CA ILE A 282 -14.03 -9.90 -6.61
C ILE A 282 -14.84 -9.19 -5.52
N PHE A 283 -16.11 -8.88 -5.81
CA PHE A 283 -17.03 -8.26 -4.84
C PHE A 283 -17.16 -9.11 -3.58
N MET A 284 -17.39 -10.41 -3.71
CA MET A 284 -17.44 -11.34 -2.59
C MET A 284 -16.13 -11.35 -1.80
N ARG A 285 -14.97 -11.42 -2.48
CA ARG A 285 -13.63 -11.46 -1.86
C ARG A 285 -13.34 -10.27 -0.93
N TYR A 286 -13.73 -9.05 -1.33
CA TYR A 286 -13.49 -7.84 -0.52
C TYR A 286 -14.62 -7.49 0.44
N THR A 287 -15.81 -8.09 0.27
CA THR A 287 -16.98 -7.82 1.12
C THR A 287 -17.10 -8.87 2.22
N ALA A 288 -17.26 -10.15 1.84
CA ALA A 288 -17.41 -11.28 2.76
C ALA A 288 -16.13 -12.11 2.91
N GLY A 289 -15.22 -12.04 1.96
CA GLY A 289 -13.97 -12.77 1.93
C GLY A 289 -12.85 -12.14 2.77
N TYR A 290 -11.66 -12.69 2.61
CA TYR A 290 -10.44 -12.27 3.33
C TYR A 290 -9.56 -11.31 2.49
N GLY A 291 -10.16 -10.63 1.51
CA GLY A 291 -9.43 -9.71 0.63
C GLY A 291 -8.29 -10.39 -0.11
N MET A 292 -7.11 -9.79 -0.09
CA MET A 292 -5.92 -10.36 -0.76
C MET A 292 -5.39 -11.64 -0.12
N LEU A 293 -5.59 -11.84 1.19
CA LEU A 293 -5.13 -13.06 1.88
C LEU A 293 -5.80 -14.31 1.32
N GLU A 294 -7.02 -14.16 0.81
CA GLU A 294 -7.76 -15.25 0.19
C GLU A 294 -7.01 -15.85 -1.01
N ILE A 295 -6.34 -15.02 -1.81
CA ILE A 295 -5.54 -15.49 -2.94
C ILE A 295 -4.37 -16.34 -2.45
N LEU A 296 -3.74 -15.97 -1.33
CA LEU A 296 -2.67 -16.75 -0.71
C LEU A 296 -3.21 -18.06 -0.12
N PHE A 297 -4.38 -18.02 0.52
CA PHE A 297 -5.04 -19.19 1.07
C PHE A 297 -5.44 -20.20 -0.02
N HIS A 298 -5.73 -19.75 -1.24
CA HIS A 298 -6.03 -20.64 -2.36
C HIS A 298 -4.80 -21.18 -3.09
N ASP A 299 -3.57 -20.72 -2.82
CA ASP A 299 -2.38 -21.28 -3.48
C ASP A 299 -2.00 -22.65 -2.87
N PRO A 300 -2.15 -23.78 -3.57
CA PRO A 300 -1.83 -25.10 -3.02
C PRO A 300 -0.37 -25.27 -2.62
N LYS A 301 0.54 -24.40 -3.10
CA LYS A 301 1.97 -24.45 -2.76
C LYS A 301 2.33 -23.62 -1.52
N VAL A 302 1.42 -22.82 -1.01
CA VAL A 302 1.62 -22.08 0.25
C VAL A 302 1.15 -22.95 1.41
N ARG A 303 1.99 -23.09 2.44
CA ARG A 303 1.71 -23.84 3.67
C ARG A 303 1.22 -22.92 4.77
N ASP A 304 2.02 -21.89 5.06
CA ASP A 304 1.76 -20.92 6.11
C ASP A 304 1.81 -19.50 5.52
N VAL A 305 1.00 -18.60 6.08
CA VAL A 305 1.01 -17.16 5.77
C VAL A 305 1.18 -16.39 7.07
N TYR A 306 2.13 -15.46 7.12
CA TYR A 306 2.44 -14.68 8.30
C TYR A 306 2.21 -13.20 8.03
N VAL A 307 1.45 -12.57 8.91
CA VAL A 307 1.23 -11.13 8.95
C VAL A 307 1.86 -10.63 10.24
N ASP A 308 2.98 -9.94 10.10
CA ASP A 308 3.67 -9.33 11.24
C ASP A 308 3.10 -7.94 11.54
N SER A 309 3.38 -7.46 12.74
CA SER A 309 3.04 -6.15 13.25
C SER A 309 4.31 -5.27 13.23
N PRO A 310 4.27 -4.01 12.76
CA PRO A 310 3.12 -3.28 12.18
C PRO A 310 2.86 -3.63 10.70
N PRO A 311 1.62 -3.99 10.33
CA PRO A 311 1.29 -4.62 9.03
C PRO A 311 1.45 -3.70 7.81
N GLU A 312 1.42 -2.38 8.02
CA GLU A 312 1.57 -1.37 6.96
C GLU A 312 3.04 -1.15 6.58
N VAL A 313 3.98 -1.55 7.43
CA VAL A 313 5.43 -1.42 7.22
C VAL A 313 6.04 -2.77 6.85
N THR A 314 5.58 -3.85 7.51
CA THR A 314 6.08 -5.20 7.27
C THR A 314 5.29 -5.90 6.15
N PRO A 315 5.96 -6.44 5.12
CA PRO A 315 5.28 -7.25 4.12
C PRO A 315 4.73 -8.54 4.74
N VAL A 316 3.68 -9.08 4.13
CA VAL A 316 3.21 -10.44 4.44
C VAL A 316 4.30 -11.43 4.01
N TYR A 317 4.51 -12.49 4.79
CA TYR A 317 5.40 -13.60 4.43
C TYR A 317 4.59 -14.85 4.13
N VAL A 318 5.12 -15.70 3.25
CA VAL A 318 4.53 -17.01 2.96
C VAL A 318 5.58 -18.10 3.07
N ASP A 319 5.25 -19.23 3.69
CA ASP A 319 6.06 -20.45 3.58
C ASP A 319 5.60 -21.25 2.36
N HIS A 320 6.39 -21.19 1.29
CA HIS A 320 6.15 -21.92 0.06
C HIS A 320 6.76 -23.32 0.14
N GLU A 321 6.00 -24.36 -0.20
CA GLU A 321 6.36 -25.78 -0.10
C GLU A 321 7.76 -26.11 -0.65
N SER A 322 8.08 -25.63 -1.86
CA SER A 322 9.38 -25.87 -2.50
C SER A 322 10.49 -24.83 -2.18
N TYR A 323 10.13 -23.66 -1.67
CA TYR A 323 11.05 -22.50 -1.61
C TYR A 323 11.20 -21.93 -0.20
N GLY A 324 10.53 -22.48 0.80
CA GLY A 324 10.57 -21.97 2.17
C GLY A 324 9.94 -20.60 2.29
N ILE A 325 10.43 -19.80 3.26
CA ILE A 325 9.93 -18.47 3.55
C ILE A 325 10.23 -17.52 2.38
N CYS A 326 9.19 -16.90 1.84
CA CYS A 326 9.24 -15.91 0.80
C CYS A 326 8.61 -14.60 1.29
N THR A 327 9.28 -13.47 1.02
CA THR A 327 8.71 -12.14 1.29
C THR A 327 7.73 -11.77 0.18
N THR A 328 6.49 -11.40 0.51
CA THR A 328 5.53 -10.97 -0.50
C THR A 328 5.67 -9.48 -0.85
N ASN A 329 5.00 -9.06 -1.92
CA ASN A 329 4.86 -7.65 -2.27
C ASN A 329 3.64 -6.96 -1.64
N ILE A 330 3.01 -7.57 -0.64
CA ILE A 330 1.74 -7.12 -0.04
C ILE A 330 2.02 -6.58 1.35
N ARG A 331 1.49 -5.40 1.68
CA ARG A 331 1.40 -4.86 3.05
C ARG A 331 -0.06 -4.62 3.37
N LEU A 332 -0.53 -5.17 4.49
CA LEU A 332 -1.94 -5.08 4.84
C LEU A 332 -2.21 -3.75 5.54
N SER A 333 -3.35 -3.12 5.22
CA SER A 333 -3.79 -1.96 5.99
C SER A 333 -4.37 -2.41 7.33
N GLU A 334 -4.27 -1.53 8.33
CA GLU A 334 -4.89 -1.76 9.63
C GLU A 334 -6.42 -1.95 9.51
N GLU A 335 -7.04 -1.21 8.59
CA GLU A 335 -8.46 -1.35 8.26
C GLU A 335 -8.83 -2.76 7.75
N ASP A 336 -8.01 -3.35 6.87
CA ASP A 336 -8.25 -4.71 6.38
C ASP A 336 -8.11 -5.73 7.52
N LEU A 337 -7.11 -5.55 8.40
CA LEU A 337 -6.92 -6.44 9.53
C LEU A 337 -8.02 -6.34 10.57
N GLU A 338 -8.52 -5.15 10.89
CA GLU A 338 -9.63 -4.98 11.82
C GLU A 338 -10.95 -5.54 11.24
N ARG A 339 -11.18 -5.38 9.93
CA ARG A 339 -12.32 -6.02 9.25
C ARG A 339 -12.24 -7.55 9.33
N ILE A 340 -11.07 -8.11 9.04
CA ILE A 340 -10.81 -9.55 9.11
C ILE A 340 -10.93 -10.06 10.56
N SER A 341 -10.38 -9.31 11.53
CA SER A 341 -10.46 -9.62 12.97
C SER A 341 -11.90 -9.63 13.47
N SER A 342 -12.70 -8.65 13.05
CA SER A 342 -14.13 -8.58 13.37
C SER A 342 -14.88 -9.78 12.82
N LYS A 343 -14.54 -10.22 11.61
CA LYS A 343 -15.08 -11.45 11.04
C LYS A 343 -14.66 -12.69 11.83
N PHE A 344 -13.41 -12.79 12.24
CA PHE A 344 -12.93 -13.91 13.07
C PHE A 344 -13.63 -13.96 14.43
N ARG A 345 -13.88 -12.81 15.09
CA ARG A 345 -14.70 -12.74 16.31
C ARG A 345 -16.11 -13.27 16.08
N SER A 346 -16.73 -12.87 14.96
CA SER A 346 -18.08 -13.32 14.59
C SER A 346 -18.14 -14.83 14.31
N ILE A 347 -17.17 -15.39 13.58
CA ILE A 347 -17.09 -16.84 13.32
C ILE A 347 -16.79 -17.63 14.61
N GLY A 348 -15.86 -17.14 15.42
CA GLY A 348 -15.32 -17.87 16.57
C GLY A 348 -16.14 -17.76 17.83
N GLY A 349 -17.05 -16.78 17.91
CA GLY A 349 -17.84 -16.47 19.10
C GLY A 349 -17.00 -16.05 20.30
N ARG A 350 -15.73 -15.67 20.09
CA ARG A 350 -14.78 -15.28 21.15
C ARG A 350 -14.33 -13.83 20.95
N PRO A 351 -14.12 -13.08 22.06
CA PRO A 351 -13.57 -11.74 21.96
C PRO A 351 -12.14 -11.78 21.43
N PHE A 352 -11.76 -10.71 20.74
CA PHE A 352 -10.39 -10.43 20.29
C PHE A 352 -10.19 -8.92 20.35
N ASP A 353 -9.99 -8.45 21.57
CA ASP A 353 -9.86 -7.06 21.98
C ASP A 353 -8.64 -6.91 22.90
N GLU A 354 -8.37 -5.70 23.40
CA GLU A 354 -7.21 -5.44 24.26
C GLU A 354 -7.23 -6.25 25.57
N ALA A 355 -8.42 -6.62 26.06
CA ALA A 355 -8.56 -7.45 27.26
C ALA A 355 -8.33 -8.94 26.97
N ASN A 356 -8.66 -9.40 25.76
CA ASN A 356 -8.47 -10.77 25.28
C ASN A 356 -7.63 -10.74 23.98
N PRO A 357 -6.32 -10.42 24.07
CA PRO A 357 -5.51 -10.05 22.91
C PRO A 357 -5.00 -11.24 22.09
N VAL A 358 -5.49 -12.45 22.34
CA VAL A 358 -5.04 -13.69 21.68
C VAL A 358 -6.25 -14.45 21.17
N MET A 359 -6.16 -14.93 19.93
CA MET A 359 -7.16 -15.83 19.36
C MET A 359 -6.51 -17.04 18.68
N ASP A 360 -7.19 -18.18 18.75
CA ASP A 360 -6.86 -19.40 18.02
C ASP A 360 -8.15 -20.06 17.56
N MET A 361 -8.28 -20.28 16.25
CA MET A 361 -9.47 -20.84 15.66
C MET A 361 -9.21 -21.50 14.31
N GLU A 362 -10.20 -22.23 13.80
CA GLU A 362 -10.16 -22.81 12.46
C GLU A 362 -11.27 -22.23 11.57
N LEU A 363 -10.87 -21.73 10.41
CA LEU A 363 -11.73 -21.31 9.31
C LEU A 363 -12.09 -22.55 8.49
N GLN A 364 -13.25 -23.15 8.79
CA GLN A 364 -13.67 -24.41 8.20
C GLN A 364 -13.96 -24.29 6.69
N ASP A 365 -14.41 -23.11 6.24
CA ASP A 365 -14.74 -22.78 4.85
C ASP A 365 -13.54 -22.93 3.92
N ILE A 366 -12.35 -22.53 4.37
CA ILE A 366 -11.10 -22.57 3.60
C ILE A 366 -10.06 -23.55 4.16
N GLY A 367 -10.36 -24.21 5.27
CA GLY A 367 -9.46 -25.17 5.93
C GLY A 367 -8.18 -24.52 6.45
N VAL A 368 -8.28 -23.35 7.07
CA VAL A 368 -7.13 -22.58 7.59
C VAL A 368 -7.25 -22.40 9.09
N ARG A 369 -6.22 -22.80 9.84
CA ARG A 369 -6.10 -22.45 11.26
C ARG A 369 -5.47 -21.08 11.38
N VAL A 370 -6.02 -20.25 12.26
CA VAL A 370 -5.59 -18.88 12.52
C VAL A 370 -5.14 -18.80 13.97
N ALA A 371 -3.94 -18.27 14.18
CA ALA A 371 -3.51 -17.73 15.46
C ALA A 371 -3.34 -16.21 15.29
N GLY A 372 -3.99 -15.43 16.13
CA GLY A 372 -3.94 -13.97 16.08
C GLY A 372 -3.52 -13.40 17.42
N VAL A 373 -2.75 -12.32 17.39
CA VAL A 373 -2.37 -11.54 18.56
C VAL A 373 -2.53 -10.05 18.26
N ARG A 374 -3.01 -9.27 19.23
CA ARG A 374 -3.15 -7.81 19.14
C ARG A 374 -2.57 -7.11 20.36
N GLU A 375 -2.55 -5.78 20.34
CA GLU A 375 -2.16 -4.97 21.50
C GLU A 375 -2.97 -5.39 22.74
N PRO A 376 -2.33 -5.58 23.92
CA PRO A 376 -0.94 -5.27 24.28
C PRO A 376 0.09 -6.38 24.03
N SER A 377 -0.29 -7.52 23.44
CA SER A 377 0.63 -8.65 23.19
C SER A 377 1.59 -8.43 22.02
N THR A 378 1.30 -7.45 21.17
CA THR A 378 2.13 -6.99 20.05
C THR A 378 2.64 -5.58 20.31
N PHE A 379 3.74 -5.20 19.64
CA PHE A 379 4.28 -3.85 19.76
C PHE A 379 3.39 -2.80 19.07
N ASP A 380 2.69 -3.15 17.98
CA ASP A 380 1.85 -2.20 17.22
C ASP A 380 0.85 -2.86 16.24
N GLY A 381 -0.45 -2.77 16.51
CA GLY A 381 -1.48 -3.35 15.65
C GLY A 381 -1.66 -4.86 15.81
N ILE A 382 -2.18 -5.53 14.78
CA ILE A 382 -2.56 -6.94 14.82
C ILE A 382 -1.57 -7.78 14.02
N ALA A 383 -1.17 -8.93 14.57
CA ALA A 383 -0.39 -9.94 13.87
C ALA A 383 -1.16 -11.26 13.78
N PHE A 384 -0.96 -11.98 12.69
CA PHE A 384 -1.60 -13.26 12.42
C PHE A 384 -0.61 -14.29 11.87
N ALA A 385 -0.78 -15.53 12.30
CA ALA A 385 -0.20 -16.70 11.67
C ALA A 385 -1.33 -17.60 11.15
N PHE A 386 -1.32 -17.85 9.86
CA PHE A 386 -2.28 -18.71 9.17
C PHE A 386 -1.58 -19.99 8.76
N ARG A 387 -2.16 -21.13 9.13
CA ARG A 387 -1.68 -22.46 8.74
C ARG A 387 -2.75 -23.19 7.95
N LYS A 388 -2.44 -23.49 6.70
CA LYS A 388 -3.36 -24.23 5.84
C LYS A 388 -3.36 -25.70 6.19
N ARG A 389 -4.55 -26.28 6.26
CA ARG A 389 -4.72 -27.73 6.31
C ARG A 389 -4.24 -28.30 4.97
N ARG A 390 -3.42 -29.35 5.01
CA ARG A 390 -3.01 -30.04 3.80
C ARG A 390 -4.20 -30.76 3.18
N ASN A 391 -4.39 -30.56 1.87
CA ASN A 391 -5.40 -31.29 1.10
C ASN A 391 -5.15 -32.81 1.09
N MET A 392 -3.88 -33.21 1.09
CA MET A 392 -3.49 -34.63 1.15
C MET A 392 -2.77 -34.92 2.47
N PRO A 393 -3.39 -35.68 3.39
CA PRO A 393 -2.74 -36.05 4.64
C PRO A 393 -1.50 -36.92 4.36
N TRP A 394 -0.58 -36.94 5.31
CA TRP A 394 0.53 -37.88 5.28
C TRP A 394 0.00 -39.29 5.48
N THR A 395 0.15 -40.11 4.44
CA THR A 395 -0.12 -41.54 4.49
C THR A 395 1.12 -42.24 5.04
N LEU A 396 0.94 -43.35 5.75
CA LEU A 396 1.99 -44.23 6.23
C LEU A 396 2.94 -44.69 5.11
N PRO A 397 2.51 -45.10 3.89
CA PRO A 397 3.41 -45.32 2.76
C PRO A 397 4.22 -44.07 2.40
N LYS A 398 3.60 -42.88 2.45
CA LYS A 398 4.32 -41.63 2.16
C LYS A 398 5.35 -41.30 3.24
N LEU A 399 5.05 -41.56 4.50
CA LEU A 399 6.00 -41.42 5.60
C LEU A 399 7.19 -42.39 5.45
N VAL A 400 6.94 -43.61 4.96
CA VAL A 400 8.01 -44.57 4.65
C VAL A 400 8.82 -44.12 3.43
N SER A 401 8.18 -43.64 2.37
CA SER A 401 8.88 -43.20 1.16
C SER A 401 9.76 -41.97 1.40
N GLU A 402 9.36 -41.07 2.29
CA GLU A 402 10.18 -39.92 2.72
C GLU A 402 11.20 -40.27 3.82
N GLY A 403 11.35 -41.55 4.18
CA GLY A 403 12.32 -42.00 5.17
C GLY A 403 12.02 -41.60 6.62
N MET A 404 10.82 -41.08 6.90
CA MET A 404 10.39 -40.74 8.27
C MET A 404 10.04 -41.98 9.10
N PHE A 405 9.68 -43.08 8.45
CA PHE A 405 9.45 -44.39 9.08
C PHE A 405 10.19 -45.49 8.34
N SER A 406 10.75 -46.44 9.10
CA SER A 406 11.22 -47.69 8.49
C SER A 406 10.01 -48.54 8.04
N PRO A 407 10.14 -49.33 6.96
CA PRO A 407 9.06 -50.24 6.53
C PRO A 407 8.62 -51.20 7.65
N LYS A 408 9.54 -51.66 8.50
CA LYS A 408 9.24 -52.53 9.64
C LYS A 408 8.41 -51.81 10.70
N SER A 409 8.79 -50.59 11.08
CA SER A 409 8.06 -49.77 12.05
C SER A 409 6.64 -49.46 11.56
N ALA A 410 6.50 -49.15 10.27
CA ALA A 410 5.20 -48.94 9.64
C ALA A 410 4.33 -50.22 9.66
N ALA A 411 4.91 -51.38 9.38
CA ALA A 411 4.20 -52.66 9.44
C ALA A 411 3.68 -52.98 10.86
N ILE A 412 4.50 -52.75 11.89
CA ILE A 412 4.11 -52.93 13.29
C ILE A 412 2.96 -51.98 13.64
N LEU A 413 3.08 -50.69 13.31
CA LEU A 413 2.02 -49.71 13.56
C LEU A 413 0.71 -50.14 12.89
N ARG A 414 0.77 -50.54 11.62
CA ARG A 414 -0.41 -51.02 10.89
C ARG A 414 -1.04 -52.24 11.56
N PHE A 415 -0.23 -53.20 12.02
CA PHE A 415 -0.71 -54.38 12.74
C PHE A 415 -1.42 -54.02 14.05
N TRP A 416 -0.81 -53.15 14.87
CA TRP A 416 -1.36 -52.74 16.17
C TRP A 416 -2.68 -51.96 16.01
N PHE A 417 -2.75 -51.07 15.02
CA PHE A 417 -4.00 -50.37 14.71
C PHE A 417 -5.08 -51.32 14.19
N TRP A 418 -4.72 -52.33 13.39
CA TRP A 418 -5.66 -53.31 12.86
C TRP A 418 -6.29 -54.16 13.98
N GLU A 419 -5.47 -54.64 14.93
CA GLU A 419 -5.90 -55.47 16.06
C GLU A 419 -6.85 -54.71 17.01
N ARG A 420 -6.55 -53.44 17.33
CA ARG A 420 -7.40 -52.59 18.19
C ARG A 420 -8.71 -52.16 17.53
N SER A 421 -8.79 -52.17 16.20
CA SER A 421 -9.97 -51.71 15.45
C SER A 421 -11.02 -52.81 15.26
N GLY A 422 -10.82 -54.02 15.79
CA GLY A 422 -11.79 -55.12 15.72
C GLY A 422 -12.14 -55.56 14.29
N GLY A 423 -11.17 -55.53 13.36
CA GLY A 423 -11.28 -56.12 12.02
C GLY A 423 -12.33 -55.55 11.04
N LEU A 424 -13.29 -54.73 11.45
CA LEU A 424 -14.52 -54.50 10.68
C LEU A 424 -15.00 -53.05 10.49
N ARG A 425 -14.25 -52.01 10.89
CA ARG A 425 -14.69 -50.61 10.65
C ARG A 425 -13.61 -49.67 10.16
N GLN A 426 -12.99 -49.93 9.00
CA GLN A 426 -12.17 -48.91 8.35
C GLN A 426 -12.23 -48.97 6.81
N LYS A 427 -13.27 -48.37 6.20
CA LYS A 427 -13.16 -47.87 4.81
C LYS A 427 -12.54 -46.47 4.73
N HIS A 428 -12.43 -45.74 5.85
CA HIS A 428 -11.93 -44.35 5.85
C HIS A 428 -10.58 -44.11 6.53
N PHE A 429 -10.12 -45.03 7.39
CA PHE A 429 -8.83 -44.85 8.08
C PHE A 429 -7.64 -45.44 7.30
N LEU A 430 -7.87 -46.40 6.39
CA LEU A 430 -6.80 -47.09 5.62
C LEU A 430 -6.58 -46.52 4.22
N ARG A 431 -6.87 -45.23 4.01
CA ARG A 431 -6.08 -44.42 3.06
C ARG A 431 -4.77 -43.93 3.70
N LEU A 432 -4.50 -44.33 4.95
CA LEU A 432 -3.19 -44.32 5.57
C LEU A 432 -2.19 -45.15 4.78
#